data_AF-A0A1H1TDX4-F1
#
_entry.id   AF-A0A1H1TDX4-F1
#
_cell.length_a   1.000
_cell.length_b   1.000
_cell.length_c   1.000
_cell.angle_alpha   90.00
_cell.angle_beta   90.00
_cell.angle_gamma   90.00
#
_symmetry.space_group_name_H-M   'P 1'
#
loop_
_entity.id
_entity.type
_entity.pdbx_description
1 polymer ?
#
loop_
_entity_poly.entity_id
_entity_poly.type
_entity_poly.pdbx_seq_one_letter_code
_entity_poly.pdbx_strand_id
1 'polypeptide(L)'
;MTRTQNTRGQGARLRGELVEAAFTVLDEQGLAGVTLRAVARAAGITAPAVYRHFADLPELLAELRRGTFAEVIRVTAAAEEGQPEPAGRLLARARAYVELGLARPARYALIFTNVPGSDLMAGTALDEMVELIAACARDGSSAATDPRTDAIHLLAALHGIVGTRLSAPGLPWPSLERTVTEVTTRLTLLR
;
A
#
# COMPACT_ATOMS: atom_id res chain seq x y z
N MET A 1 17.22 -12.48 -42.18
CA MET A 1 16.85 -12.59 -40.74
C MET A 1 16.71 -11.20 -40.17
N THR A 2 15.50 -10.64 -40.19
CA THR A 2 15.26 -9.26 -39.76
C THR A 2 14.86 -9.27 -38.29
N ARG A 3 15.81 -8.93 -37.41
CA ARG A 3 15.57 -8.70 -35.99
C ARG A 3 14.64 -7.50 -35.86
N THR A 4 13.34 -7.78 -35.70
CA THR A 4 12.31 -6.77 -35.48
C THR A 4 12.66 -6.02 -34.20
N GLN A 5 13.06 -4.76 -34.36
CA GLN A 5 13.30 -3.88 -33.22
C GLN A 5 11.99 -3.73 -32.46
N ASN A 6 12.03 -4.07 -31.17
CA ASN A 6 10.90 -3.94 -30.27
C ASN A 6 10.53 -2.45 -30.21
N THR A 7 9.41 -2.07 -30.83
CA THR A 7 8.90 -0.69 -30.88
C THR A 7 8.82 -0.14 -29.46
N ARG A 8 9.52 0.96 -29.16
CA ARG A 8 9.53 1.62 -27.84
C ARG A 8 8.07 1.82 -27.39
N GLY A 9 7.61 1.02 -26.42
CA GLY A 9 6.21 0.93 -26.00
C GLY A 9 5.73 -0.50 -25.75
N GLN A 10 6.06 -1.46 -26.63
CA GLN A 10 5.66 -2.87 -26.46
C GLN A 10 6.32 -3.52 -25.23
N GLY A 11 7.60 -3.19 -24.97
CA GLY A 11 8.32 -3.71 -23.80
C GLY A 11 7.81 -3.16 -22.46
N ALA A 12 7.35 -1.91 -22.41
CA ALA A 12 6.77 -1.33 -21.20
C ALA A 12 5.37 -1.90 -20.92
N ARG A 13 4.56 -2.08 -21.98
CA ARG A 13 3.25 -2.73 -21.88
C ARG A 13 3.37 -4.15 -21.34
N LEU A 14 4.29 -4.95 -21.88
CA LEU A 14 4.54 -6.31 -21.41
C LEU A 14 5.10 -6.35 -19.97
N ARG A 15 5.92 -5.36 -19.58
CA ARG A 15 6.36 -5.24 -18.18
C ARG A 15 5.19 -5.01 -17.23
N GLY A 16 4.24 -4.16 -17.61
CA GLY A 16 2.99 -3.95 -16.85
C GLY A 16 2.15 -5.22 -16.76
N GLU A 17 1.95 -5.93 -17.87
CA GLU A 17 1.23 -7.21 -17.91
C GLU A 17 1.86 -8.26 -16.98
N LEU A 18 3.20 -8.29 -16.87
CA LEU A 18 3.91 -9.17 -15.95
C LEU A 18 3.74 -8.78 -14.48
N VAL A 19 3.65 -7.49 -14.16
CA VAL A 19 3.35 -7.00 -12.82
C VAL A 19 1.91 -7.40 -12.43
N GLU A 20 0.94 -7.22 -13.32
CA GLU A 20 -0.45 -7.66 -13.08
C GLU A 20 -0.54 -9.18 -12.88
N ALA A 21 0.13 -9.97 -13.73
CA ALA A 21 0.19 -11.42 -13.55
C ALA A 21 0.84 -11.81 -12.21
N ALA A 22 1.84 -11.07 -11.77
CA ALA A 22 2.48 -11.29 -10.48
C ALA A 22 1.60 -10.89 -9.29
N PHE A 23 0.78 -9.84 -9.41
CA PHE A 23 -0.25 -9.53 -8.43
C PHE A 23 -1.32 -10.62 -8.35
N THR A 24 -1.73 -11.22 -9.47
CA THR A 24 -2.65 -12.37 -9.46
C THR A 24 -2.04 -13.54 -8.70
N VAL A 25 -0.78 -13.90 -8.99
CA VAL A 25 -0.07 -14.97 -8.27
C VAL A 25 0.02 -14.65 -6.77
N LEU A 26 0.33 -13.41 -6.41
CA LEU A 26 0.41 -12.98 -5.02
C LEU A 26 -0.94 -13.10 -4.30
N ASP A 27 -2.01 -12.64 -4.92
CA ASP A 27 -3.35 -12.65 -4.32
C ASP A 27 -3.88 -14.09 -4.16
N GLU A 28 -3.55 -15.01 -5.08
CA GLU A 28 -4.00 -16.40 -5.05
C GLU A 28 -3.13 -17.34 -4.20
N GLN A 29 -1.81 -17.16 -4.25
CA GLN A 29 -0.83 -18.12 -3.72
C GLN A 29 0.03 -17.54 -2.59
N GLY A 30 -0.19 -16.26 -2.23
CA GLY A 30 0.59 -15.56 -1.23
C GLY A 30 2.03 -15.28 -1.68
N LEU A 31 2.79 -14.61 -0.81
CA LEU A 31 4.15 -14.18 -1.12
C LEU A 31 5.08 -15.35 -1.48
N ALA A 32 4.93 -16.50 -0.82
CA ALA A 32 5.72 -17.70 -1.09
C ALA A 32 5.48 -18.29 -2.50
N GLY A 33 4.31 -18.03 -3.09
CA GLY A 33 3.97 -18.47 -4.45
C GLY A 33 4.59 -17.60 -5.55
N VAL A 34 5.02 -16.38 -5.22
CA VAL A 34 5.55 -15.42 -6.20
C VAL A 34 6.95 -15.85 -6.64
N THR A 35 7.02 -16.44 -7.83
CA THR A 35 8.27 -16.82 -8.49
C THR A 35 8.23 -16.39 -9.96
N LEU A 36 9.39 -16.10 -10.57
CA LEU A 36 9.45 -15.74 -12.00
C LEU A 36 8.81 -16.79 -12.91
N ARG A 37 8.86 -18.07 -12.52
CA ARG A 37 8.20 -19.18 -13.25
C ARG A 37 6.68 -19.17 -13.08
N ALA A 38 6.18 -18.94 -11.86
CA ALA A 38 4.74 -18.83 -11.62
C ALA A 38 4.14 -17.64 -12.37
N VAL A 39 4.85 -16.51 -12.40
CA VAL A 39 4.48 -15.31 -13.14
C VAL A 39 4.48 -15.56 -14.64
N ALA A 40 5.52 -16.22 -15.18
CA ALA A 40 5.57 -16.60 -16.59
C ALA A 40 4.33 -17.43 -17.01
N ARG A 41 3.98 -18.42 -16.18
CA ARG A 41 2.81 -19.27 -16.38
C ARG A 41 1.51 -18.47 -16.33
N ALA A 42 1.35 -17.59 -15.33
CA ALA A 42 0.18 -16.73 -15.20
C ALA A 42 0.03 -15.74 -16.38
N ALA A 43 1.15 -15.23 -16.90
CA ALA A 43 1.18 -14.35 -18.07
C ALA A 43 1.10 -15.09 -19.42
N GLY A 44 1.08 -16.43 -19.43
CA GLY A 44 1.05 -17.22 -20.67
C GLY A 44 2.33 -17.13 -21.51
N ILE A 45 3.48 -16.84 -20.89
CA ILE A 45 4.77 -16.72 -21.59
C ILE A 45 5.84 -17.67 -21.01
N THR A 46 7.00 -17.74 -21.68
CA THR A 46 8.12 -18.56 -21.22
C THR A 46 8.90 -17.85 -20.10
N ALA A 47 9.48 -18.61 -19.16
CA ALA A 47 10.30 -18.03 -18.09
C ALA A 47 11.47 -17.17 -18.60
N PRO A 48 12.23 -17.55 -19.66
CA PRO A 48 13.25 -16.69 -20.26
C PRO A 48 12.72 -15.35 -20.77
N ALA A 49 11.43 -15.23 -21.09
CA ALA A 49 10.85 -13.96 -21.49
C ALA A 49 10.67 -13.00 -20.32
N VAL A 50 10.36 -13.51 -19.12
CA VAL A 50 10.27 -12.70 -17.89
C VAL A 50 11.64 -12.11 -17.51
N TYR A 51 12.72 -12.90 -17.66
CA TYR A 51 14.09 -12.45 -17.37
C TYR A 51 14.57 -11.26 -18.21
N ARG A 52 13.87 -10.93 -19.32
CA ARG A 52 14.16 -9.72 -20.10
C ARG A 52 13.58 -8.45 -19.49
N HIS A 53 12.66 -8.57 -18.54
CA HIS A 53 11.97 -7.46 -17.87
C HIS A 53 12.34 -7.32 -16.40
N PHE A 54 12.75 -8.42 -15.78
CA PHE A 54 13.18 -8.51 -14.38
C PHE A 54 14.43 -9.38 -14.30
N ALA A 55 15.53 -8.84 -13.80
CA ALA A 55 16.78 -9.55 -13.62
C ALA A 55 16.62 -10.70 -12.62
N ASP A 56 15.84 -10.48 -11.55
CA ASP A 56 15.62 -11.44 -10.48
C ASP A 56 14.27 -11.25 -9.78
N LEU A 57 14.01 -12.10 -8.77
CA LEU A 57 12.80 -12.01 -7.94
C LEU A 57 12.76 -10.73 -7.08
N PRO A 58 13.85 -10.30 -6.41
CA PRO A 58 13.89 -9.00 -5.72
C PRO A 58 13.44 -7.81 -6.58
N GLU A 59 13.87 -7.71 -7.84
CA GLU A 59 13.44 -6.63 -8.73
C GLU A 59 11.92 -6.66 -8.97
N LEU A 60 11.35 -7.85 -9.19
CA LEU A 60 9.90 -8.01 -9.34
C LEU A 60 9.16 -7.65 -8.04
N LEU A 61 9.65 -8.10 -6.88
CA LEU A 61 9.04 -7.77 -5.59
C LEU A 61 9.10 -6.26 -5.30
N ALA A 62 10.16 -5.58 -5.71
CA ALA A 62 10.26 -4.13 -5.61
C ALA A 62 9.19 -3.41 -6.46
N GLU A 63 8.88 -3.92 -7.66
CA GLU A 63 7.77 -3.39 -8.46
C GLU A 63 6.39 -3.67 -7.85
N LEU A 64 6.16 -4.89 -7.34
CA LEU A 64 4.90 -5.19 -6.65
C LEU A 64 4.71 -4.30 -5.42
N ARG A 65 5.79 -4.03 -4.70
CA ARG A 65 5.77 -3.11 -3.56
C ARG A 65 5.48 -1.67 -4.01
N ARG A 66 6.08 -1.19 -5.12
CA ARG A 66 5.73 0.10 -5.74
C ARG A 66 4.24 0.18 -6.10
N GLY A 67 3.72 -0.83 -6.79
CA GLY A 67 2.30 -0.90 -7.17
C GLY A 67 1.37 -0.92 -5.96
N THR A 68 1.75 -1.62 -4.89
CA THR A 68 0.99 -1.66 -3.64
C THR A 68 0.92 -0.28 -2.98
N PHE A 69 2.05 0.44 -2.88
CA PHE A 69 2.04 1.80 -2.34
C PHE A 69 1.25 2.78 -3.22
N ALA A 70 1.36 2.66 -4.55
CA ALA A 70 0.56 3.46 -5.47
C ALA A 70 -0.94 3.21 -5.30
N GLU A 71 -1.35 1.96 -5.07
CA GLU A 71 -2.74 1.60 -4.75
C GLU A 71 -3.20 2.22 -3.43
N VAL A 72 -2.37 2.17 -2.37
CA VAL A 72 -2.65 2.82 -1.08
C VAL A 72 -2.85 4.33 -1.23
N ILE A 73 -1.95 5.01 -1.94
CA ILE A 73 -2.04 6.46 -2.18
C ILE A 73 -3.34 6.77 -2.91
N ARG A 74 -3.63 6.07 -4.00
CA ARG A 74 -4.85 6.27 -4.81
C ARG A 74 -6.12 6.05 -3.99
N VAL A 75 -6.21 4.95 -3.25
CA VAL A 75 -7.42 4.58 -2.49
C VAL A 75 -7.64 5.54 -1.33
N THR A 76 -6.59 5.93 -0.62
CA THR A 76 -6.73 6.88 0.50
C THR A 76 -7.05 8.29 0.00
N ALA A 77 -6.44 8.76 -1.09
CA ALA A 77 -6.80 10.04 -1.72
C ALA A 77 -8.25 10.07 -2.20
N ALA A 78 -8.75 8.99 -2.81
CA ALA A 78 -10.15 8.92 -3.21
C ALA A 78 -11.11 8.94 -2.01
N ALA A 79 -10.70 8.42 -0.86
CA ALA A 79 -11.55 8.36 0.33
C ALA A 79 -11.79 9.73 0.99
N GLU A 80 -10.88 10.70 0.78
CA GLU A 80 -11.04 12.07 1.29
C GLU A 80 -11.87 12.97 0.35
N GLU A 81 -12.18 12.51 -0.87
CA GLU A 81 -13.02 13.26 -1.80
C GLU A 81 -14.41 13.52 -1.18
N GLY A 82 -14.83 14.79 -1.17
CA GLY A 82 -16.11 15.20 -0.61
C GLY A 82 -16.11 15.46 0.90
N GLN A 83 -14.96 15.32 1.59
CA GLN A 83 -14.81 15.73 2.99
C GLN A 83 -14.30 17.19 3.05
N PRO A 84 -15.11 18.15 3.53
CA PRO A 84 -14.69 19.55 3.60
C PRO A 84 -13.64 19.80 4.68
N GLU A 85 -13.78 19.14 5.83
CA GLU A 85 -12.93 19.37 7.00
C GLU A 85 -11.66 18.48 6.99
N PRO A 86 -10.48 19.02 7.36
CA PRO A 86 -9.25 18.24 7.54
C PRO A 86 -9.41 17.00 8.43
N ALA A 87 -10.14 17.12 9.54
CA ALA A 87 -10.39 16.00 10.45
C ALA A 87 -11.19 14.87 9.78
N GLY A 88 -12.21 15.23 8.99
CA GLY A 88 -13.00 14.28 8.20
C GLY A 88 -12.15 13.55 7.16
N ARG A 89 -11.27 14.29 6.44
CA ARG A 89 -10.31 13.72 5.50
C ARG A 89 -9.35 12.73 6.17
N LEU A 90 -8.77 13.10 7.31
CA LEU A 90 -7.85 12.25 8.07
C LEU A 90 -8.50 10.94 8.52
N LEU A 91 -9.73 11.01 9.05
CA LEU A 91 -10.51 9.84 9.44
C LEU A 91 -10.84 8.95 8.24
N ALA A 92 -11.26 9.54 7.12
CA ALA A 92 -11.57 8.80 5.90
C ALA A 92 -10.34 8.07 5.33
N ARG A 93 -9.18 8.74 5.29
CA ARG A 93 -7.91 8.13 4.87
C ARG A 93 -7.49 6.98 5.78
N ALA A 94 -7.55 7.18 7.10
CA ALA A 94 -7.21 6.14 8.07
C ALA A 94 -8.10 4.89 7.93
N ARG A 95 -9.41 5.09 7.69
CA ARG A 95 -10.35 4.00 7.44
C ARG A 95 -10.04 3.26 6.16
N ALA A 96 -9.90 3.98 5.05
CA ALA A 96 -9.61 3.41 3.74
C ALA A 96 -8.29 2.62 3.73
N TYR A 97 -7.28 3.12 4.45
CA TYR A 97 -6.01 2.42 4.63
C TYR A 97 -6.21 1.04 5.27
N VAL A 98 -6.94 0.97 6.39
CA VAL A 98 -7.14 -0.30 7.12
C VAL A 98 -8.06 -1.24 6.34
N GLU A 99 -9.12 -0.73 5.73
CA GLU A 99 -10.02 -1.52 4.88
C GLU A 99 -9.28 -2.15 3.70
N LEU A 100 -8.43 -1.39 3.02
CA LEU A 100 -7.60 -1.92 1.93
C LEU A 100 -6.64 -3.00 2.42
N GLY A 101 -5.97 -2.78 3.54
CA GLY A 101 -5.05 -3.76 4.13
C GLY A 101 -5.74 -5.08 4.49
N LEU A 102 -6.96 -5.01 5.03
CA LEU A 102 -7.77 -6.19 5.34
C LEU A 102 -8.32 -6.88 4.09
N ALA A 103 -8.68 -6.12 3.05
CA ALA A 103 -9.17 -6.66 1.78
C ALA A 103 -8.07 -7.29 0.92
N ARG A 104 -6.80 -6.88 1.10
CA ARG A 104 -5.65 -7.32 0.31
C ARG A 104 -4.51 -7.84 1.20
N PRO A 105 -4.72 -8.92 1.98
CA PRO A 105 -3.75 -9.35 3.00
C PRO A 105 -2.38 -9.73 2.44
N ALA A 106 -2.31 -10.35 1.25
CA ALA A 106 -1.05 -10.70 0.61
C ALA A 106 -0.26 -9.47 0.13
N ARG A 107 -0.95 -8.45 -0.40
CA ARG A 107 -0.34 -7.17 -0.78
C ARG A 107 0.07 -6.36 0.45
N TYR A 108 -0.73 -6.38 1.50
CA TYR A 108 -0.39 -5.76 2.78
C TYR A 108 0.91 -6.33 3.36
N ALA A 109 1.12 -7.64 3.29
CA ALA A 109 2.35 -8.28 3.73
C ALA A 109 3.61 -7.80 2.95
N LEU A 110 3.47 -7.38 1.69
CA LEU A 110 4.60 -6.82 0.92
C LEU A 110 5.12 -5.51 1.51
N ILE A 111 4.27 -4.73 2.20
CA ILE A 111 4.69 -3.46 2.80
C ILE A 111 5.83 -3.68 3.80
N PHE A 112 5.77 -4.76 4.58
CA PHE A 112 6.77 -5.15 5.58
C PHE A 112 7.91 -6.02 5.05
N THR A 113 7.88 -6.35 3.76
CA THR A 113 8.94 -7.15 3.17
C THR A 113 10.14 -6.26 2.89
N ASN A 114 11.28 -6.59 3.49
CA ASN A 114 12.55 -5.92 3.20
C ASN A 114 13.06 -6.37 1.82
N VAL A 115 12.94 -5.51 0.82
CA VAL A 115 13.45 -5.75 -0.53
C VAL A 115 14.68 -4.85 -0.76
N PRO A 116 15.89 -5.41 -0.99
CA PRO A 116 17.09 -4.62 -1.22
C PRO A 116 16.92 -3.62 -2.36
N GLY A 117 17.40 -2.39 -2.18
CA GLY A 117 17.28 -1.32 -3.19
C GLY A 117 15.86 -0.79 -3.41
N SER A 118 14.89 -1.26 -2.63
CA SER A 118 13.50 -0.77 -2.63
C SER A 118 13.28 0.18 -1.47
N ASP A 119 14.02 1.28 -1.40
CA ASP A 119 13.65 2.39 -0.51
C ASP A 119 12.52 3.15 -1.20
N LEU A 120 11.28 2.85 -0.83
CA LEU A 120 10.11 3.38 -1.53
C LEU A 120 9.26 4.23 -0.60
N MET A 121 8.87 5.40 -1.13
CA MET A 121 7.52 6.01 -1.12
C MET A 121 6.77 6.21 0.20
N ALA A 122 7.25 5.64 1.30
CA ALA A 122 6.81 5.92 2.66
C ALA A 122 6.95 7.43 2.95
N GLY A 123 7.94 8.11 2.35
CA GLY A 123 8.08 9.56 2.42
C GLY A 123 6.80 10.29 1.98
N THR A 124 6.33 10.09 0.75
CA THR A 124 5.18 10.83 0.21
C THR A 124 3.89 10.57 0.98
N ALA A 125 3.56 9.30 1.25
CA ALA A 125 2.32 8.98 1.98
C ALA A 125 2.37 9.47 3.44
N LEU A 126 3.54 9.40 4.09
CA LEU A 126 3.73 9.95 5.44
C LEU A 126 3.63 11.48 5.41
N ASP A 127 4.30 12.15 4.48
CA ASP A 127 4.29 13.61 4.36
C ASP A 127 2.87 14.15 4.12
N GLU A 128 2.05 13.46 3.32
CA GLU A 128 0.63 13.82 3.17
C GLU A 128 -0.17 13.67 4.48
N MET A 129 0.11 12.62 5.26
CA MET A 129 -0.51 12.42 6.58
C MET A 129 -0.06 13.49 7.59
N VAL A 130 1.23 13.86 7.57
CA VAL A 130 1.77 14.99 8.35
C VAL A 130 1.02 16.27 8.02
N GLU A 131 0.84 16.56 6.72
CA GLU A 131 0.17 17.79 6.28
C GLU A 131 -1.31 17.82 6.70
N LEU A 132 -2.02 16.69 6.63
CA LEU A 132 -3.40 16.61 7.11
C LEU A 132 -3.52 16.86 8.62
N ILE A 133 -2.64 16.28 9.43
CA ILE A 133 -2.63 16.53 10.88
C ILE A 133 -2.27 18.00 11.16
N ALA A 134 -1.31 18.57 10.43
CA ALA A 134 -0.97 19.98 10.52
C ALA A 134 -2.14 20.89 10.11
N ALA A 135 -2.92 20.51 9.11
CA ALA A 135 -4.13 21.23 8.71
C ALA A 135 -5.20 21.21 9.81
N CYS A 136 -5.40 20.06 10.48
CA CYS A 136 -6.27 19.96 11.66
C CYS A 136 -5.78 20.83 12.82
N ALA A 137 -4.47 20.95 13.01
CA ALA A 137 -3.92 21.83 14.05
C ALA A 137 -4.17 23.31 13.72
N ARG A 138 -4.03 23.71 12.44
CA ARG A 138 -4.24 25.10 11.99
C ARG A 138 -5.69 25.55 12.08
N ASP A 139 -6.66 24.66 11.84
CA ASP A 139 -8.09 24.99 11.96
C ASP A 139 -8.66 24.80 13.39
N GLY A 140 -7.84 24.31 14.31
CA GLY A 140 -8.18 24.11 15.71
C GLY A 140 -8.95 22.81 16.02
N SER A 141 -9.21 21.97 15.01
CA SER A 141 -9.82 20.64 15.17
C SER A 141 -8.86 19.61 15.77
N SER A 142 -7.56 19.91 15.86
CA SER A 142 -6.56 19.11 16.57
C SER A 142 -5.76 19.96 17.56
N ALA A 143 -5.34 19.32 18.66
CA ALA A 143 -4.36 19.88 19.60
C ALA A 143 -2.90 19.49 19.28
N ALA A 144 -2.63 18.85 18.14
CA ALA A 144 -1.30 18.40 17.73
C ALA A 144 -0.27 19.54 17.72
N THR A 145 0.88 19.30 18.33
CA THR A 145 2.04 20.22 18.32
C THR A 145 3.22 19.66 17.55
N ASP A 146 3.23 18.34 17.27
CA ASP A 146 4.22 17.66 16.44
C ASP A 146 3.52 16.70 15.44
N PRO A 147 2.96 17.24 14.34
CA PRO A 147 2.22 16.46 13.35
C PRO A 147 3.01 15.29 12.74
N ARG A 148 4.35 15.38 12.68
CA ARG A 148 5.20 14.33 12.12
C ARG A 148 5.28 13.14 13.06
N THR A 149 5.52 13.39 14.34
CA THR A 149 5.51 12.34 15.36
C THR A 149 4.13 11.68 15.45
N ASP A 150 3.06 12.47 15.44
CA ASP A 150 1.68 11.96 15.48
C ASP A 150 1.35 11.11 14.25
N ALA A 151 1.80 11.50 13.06
CA ALA A 151 1.64 10.72 11.83
C ALA A 151 2.37 9.36 11.90
N ILE A 152 3.59 9.33 12.44
CA ILE A 152 4.36 8.08 12.60
C ILE A 152 3.65 7.14 13.59
N HIS A 153 3.16 7.68 14.71
CA HIS A 153 2.38 6.90 15.68
C HIS A 153 1.08 6.38 15.07
N LEU A 154 0.36 7.22 14.34
CA LEU A 154 -0.86 6.82 13.65
C LEU A 154 -0.57 5.71 12.63
N LEU A 155 0.43 5.89 11.76
CA LEU A 155 0.83 4.89 10.77
C LEU A 155 1.16 3.54 11.44
N ALA A 156 1.97 3.56 12.51
CA ALA A 156 2.30 2.37 13.29
C ALA A 156 1.05 1.70 13.89
N ALA A 157 0.09 2.49 14.40
CA ALA A 157 -1.15 1.97 14.96
C ALA A 157 -2.08 1.38 13.88
N LEU A 158 -2.23 2.04 12.73
CA LEU A 158 -3.01 1.51 11.59
C LEU A 158 -2.43 0.18 11.10
N HIS A 159 -1.10 0.10 11.01
CA HIS A 159 -0.41 -1.16 10.74
C HIS A 159 -0.71 -2.24 11.77
N GLY A 160 -0.67 -1.89 13.05
CA GLY A 160 -1.03 -2.76 14.15
C GLY A 160 -2.47 -3.28 14.04
N ILE A 161 -3.43 -2.42 13.69
CA ILE A 161 -4.84 -2.79 13.52
C ILE A 161 -5.00 -3.83 12.41
N VAL A 162 -4.44 -3.59 11.22
CA VAL A 162 -4.52 -4.54 10.11
C VAL A 162 -3.83 -5.85 10.49
N GLY A 163 -2.58 -5.77 10.96
CA GLY A 163 -1.76 -6.95 11.25
C GLY A 163 -2.38 -7.85 12.33
N THR A 164 -2.89 -7.27 13.42
CA THR A 164 -3.49 -8.03 14.53
C THR A 164 -4.85 -8.61 14.18
N ARG A 165 -5.68 -7.92 13.39
CA ARG A 165 -6.94 -8.47 12.90
C ARG A 165 -6.73 -9.64 11.94
N LEU A 166 -5.69 -9.59 11.10
CA LEU A 166 -5.33 -10.69 10.21
C LEU A 166 -4.74 -11.89 10.96
N SER A 167 -3.88 -11.65 11.97
CA SER A 167 -3.19 -12.73 12.69
C SER A 167 -3.98 -13.31 13.87
N ALA A 168 -4.93 -12.56 14.44
CA ALA A 168 -5.75 -12.97 15.58
C ALA A 168 -7.25 -12.68 15.35
N PRO A 169 -7.90 -13.31 14.36
CA PRO A 169 -9.29 -13.05 14.02
C PRO A 169 -10.30 -13.44 15.12
N GLY A 170 -9.91 -14.33 16.05
CA GLY A 170 -10.78 -14.80 17.14
C GLY A 170 -10.87 -13.88 18.36
N LEU A 171 -10.12 -12.77 18.40
CA LEU A 171 -10.24 -11.80 19.48
C LEU A 171 -11.58 -11.03 19.40
N PRO A 172 -12.12 -10.56 20.53
CA PRO A 172 -13.38 -9.81 20.58
C PRO A 172 -13.17 -8.37 20.09
N TRP A 173 -12.83 -8.21 18.82
CA TRP A 173 -12.56 -6.92 18.22
C TRP A 173 -13.82 -6.02 18.24
N PRO A 174 -13.69 -4.73 18.63
CA PRO A 174 -14.72 -3.75 18.34
C PRO A 174 -14.96 -3.63 16.83
N SER A 175 -16.01 -2.90 16.43
CA SER A 175 -16.23 -2.59 15.01
C SER A 175 -15.02 -1.86 14.43
N LEU A 176 -14.69 -2.14 13.17
CA LEU A 176 -13.52 -1.55 12.51
C LEU A 176 -13.58 -0.02 12.53
N GLU A 177 -14.75 0.52 12.20
CA GLU A 177 -15.02 1.96 12.21
C GLU A 177 -14.78 2.60 13.58
N ARG A 178 -15.27 1.97 14.65
CA ARG A 178 -15.02 2.44 16.02
C ARG A 178 -13.54 2.40 16.36
N THR A 179 -12.86 1.29 16.08
CA THR A 179 -11.42 1.15 16.37
C THR A 179 -10.61 2.22 15.66
N VAL A 180 -10.81 2.40 14.35
CA VAL A 180 -10.05 3.37 13.56
C VAL A 180 -10.34 4.79 14.03
N THR A 181 -11.62 5.16 14.20
CA THR A 181 -12.00 6.49 14.66
C THR A 181 -11.36 6.82 16.01
N GLU A 182 -11.50 5.92 16.99
CA GLU A 182 -10.94 6.16 18.33
C GLU A 182 -9.41 6.26 18.33
N VAL A 183 -8.72 5.40 17.57
CA VAL A 183 -7.25 5.42 17.50
C VAL A 183 -6.76 6.68 16.79
N THR A 184 -7.35 7.02 15.64
CA THR A 184 -6.99 8.24 14.90
C THR A 184 -7.23 9.48 15.74
N THR A 185 -8.42 9.64 16.33
CA THR A 185 -8.74 10.77 17.20
C THR A 185 -7.77 10.91 18.36
N ARG A 186 -7.45 9.82 19.07
CA ARG A 186 -6.54 9.86 20.23
C ARG A 186 -5.10 10.18 19.84
N LEU A 187 -4.57 9.55 18.79
CA LEU A 187 -3.17 9.70 18.40
C LEU A 187 -2.88 11.02 17.67
N THR A 188 -3.92 11.64 17.09
CA THR A 188 -3.79 12.92 16.39
C THR A 188 -4.47 14.08 17.13
N LEU A 189 -4.87 13.83 18.38
CA LEU A 189 -5.43 14.81 19.30
C LEU A 189 -6.62 15.60 18.72
N LEU A 190 -7.47 14.95 17.91
CA LEU A 190 -8.68 15.57 17.35
C LEU A 190 -9.68 15.93 18.46
N ARG A 191 -10.41 17.04 18.27
CA ARG A 191 -11.38 17.62 19.21
C ARG A 191 -12.80 17.56 18.69
#